data_AF-A0A372G1C0-F1
#
_entry.id   AF-A0A372G1C0-F1
#
_cell.length_a   1.000
_cell.length_b   1.000
_cell.length_c   1.000
_cell.angle_alpha   90.00
_cell.angle_beta   90.00
_cell.angle_gamma   90.00
#
_symmetry.space_group_name_H-M   'P 1'
#
loop_
_entity.id
_entity.type
_entity.pdbx_description
1 polymer ?
#
loop_
_entity_poly.entity_id
_entity_poly.type
_entity_poly.pdbx_seq_one_letter_code
_entity_poly.pdbx_strand_id
1 'polypeptide(L)'
;MGALRPWHIAVLVVVMILLFGAKRLPDAARSLGRSLRIIKAETKSLADDDRDLAGKADAQAGYQPYPPQQPTQQAPQQPPYQGTVQQPPYQGTVQQPPYQGTVQQPVADPVQRVREN
;
A
#
# COMPACT_ATOMS: atom_id res chain seq x y z
N MET A 1 33.35 29.08 21.21
CA MET A 1 32.59 28.46 20.10
C MET A 1 32.30 26.99 20.43
N GLY A 2 31.39 26.71 21.36
CA GLY A 2 31.13 25.36 21.92
C GLY A 2 29.79 24.76 21.50
N ALA A 3 29.35 25.05 20.27
CA ALA A 3 27.97 24.88 19.83
C ALA A 3 27.48 23.42 19.71
N LEU A 4 28.35 22.43 19.86
CA LEU A 4 28.03 21.01 19.66
C LEU A 4 28.47 20.13 20.83
N ARG A 5 28.36 20.62 22.08
CA ARG A 5 28.51 19.70 23.22
C ARG A 5 27.36 18.68 23.13
N PRO A 6 27.65 17.36 23.17
CA PRO A 6 26.63 16.30 23.08
C PRO A 6 25.42 16.50 24.02
N TRP A 7 25.65 17.19 25.13
CA TRP A 7 24.62 17.61 26.08
C TRP A 7 23.44 18.40 25.45
N HIS A 8 23.70 19.34 24.54
CA HIS A 8 22.65 20.15 23.93
C HIS A 8 21.75 19.31 23.01
N ILE A 9 22.35 18.36 22.27
CA ILE A 9 21.61 17.41 21.43
C ILE A 9 20.70 16.54 22.29
N ALA A 10 21.20 16.05 23.44
CA ALA A 10 20.40 15.25 24.36
C ALA A 10 19.17 16.02 24.87
N VAL A 11 19.34 17.29 25.26
CA VAL A 11 18.22 18.15 25.69
C VAL A 11 17.22 18.35 24.55
N LEU A 12 17.67 18.58 23.33
CA LEU A 12 16.80 18.80 22.17
C LEU A 12 15.98 17.54 21.83
N VAL A 13 16.60 16.35 21.89
CA VAL A 13 15.91 15.07 21.71
C VAL A 13 14.86 14.86 22.81
N VAL A 14 15.20 15.16 24.07
CA VAL A 14 14.25 15.06 25.19
C VAL A 14 13.04 15.97 24.93
N VAL A 15 13.26 17.24 24.60
CA VAL A 15 12.17 18.19 24.26
C VAL A 15 11.31 17.65 23.10
N MET A 16 11.93 17.09 22.07
CA MET A 16 11.22 16.52 20.93
C MET A 16 10.38 15.28 21.30
N ILE A 17 10.87 14.44 22.22
CA ILE A 17 10.10 13.32 22.76
C ILE A 17 8.91 13.80 23.60
N LEU A 18 9.06 14.88 24.38
CA LEU A 18 7.95 15.45 25.16
C LEU A 18 6.85 16.04 24.26
N LEU A 19 7.22 16.74 23.18
CA LEU A 19 6.28 17.38 22.26
C LEU A 19 5.56 16.37 21.35
N PHE A 20 6.32 15.45 20.76
CA PHE A 20 5.80 14.52 19.74
C PHE A 20 5.40 13.15 20.32
N GLY A 21 5.96 12.77 21.47
CA GLY A 21 5.75 11.47 22.11
C GLY A 21 6.74 10.39 21.66
N ALA A 22 7.10 9.50 22.57
CA ALA A 22 8.11 8.45 22.36
C ALA A 22 7.78 7.45 21.22
N LYS A 23 6.50 7.29 20.87
CA LYS A 23 6.05 6.41 19.78
C LYS A 23 6.05 7.08 18.40
N ARG A 24 5.86 8.41 18.32
CA ARG A 24 5.74 9.13 17.04
C ARG A 24 7.08 9.46 16.42
N LEU A 25 8.07 9.73 17.26
CA LEU A 25 9.44 10.02 16.85
C LEU A 25 10.09 8.88 16.02
N PRO A 26 10.09 7.61 16.48
CA PRO A 26 10.66 6.51 15.70
C PRO A 26 9.83 6.16 14.46
N ASP A 27 8.51 6.37 14.51
CA ASP A 27 7.62 6.13 13.37
C ASP A 27 7.87 7.15 12.24
N ALA A 28 7.92 8.43 12.59
CA ALA A 28 8.26 9.51 11.67
C ALA A 28 9.69 9.37 11.12
N ALA A 29 10.67 9.03 11.96
CA ALA A 29 12.04 8.78 11.49
C ALA A 29 12.12 7.60 10.52
N ARG A 30 11.33 6.54 10.73
CA ARG A 30 11.28 5.37 9.84
C ARG A 30 10.59 5.66 8.50
N SER A 31 9.54 6.47 8.48
CA SER A 31 8.87 6.85 7.22
C SER A 31 9.74 7.81 6.42
N LEU A 32 10.29 8.85 7.07
CA LEU A 32 11.21 9.81 6.45
C LEU A 32 12.51 9.14 5.98
N GLY A 33 13.05 8.21 6.77
CA GLY A 33 14.25 7.45 6.42
C GLY A 33 14.07 6.55 5.18
N ARG A 34 12.86 6.02 4.96
CA ARG A 34 12.56 5.26 3.73
C ARG A 34 12.55 6.16 2.50
N SER A 35 11.94 7.35 2.56
CA SER A 35 11.96 8.31 1.44
C SER A 35 13.36 8.83 1.15
N LEU A 36 14.15 9.13 2.19
CA LEU A 36 15.55 9.55 2.05
C LEU A 36 16.44 8.45 1.47
N ARG A 37 16.16 7.17 1.75
CA ARG A 37 16.92 6.04 1.18
C ARG A 37 16.74 5.95 -0.33
N ILE A 38 15.52 6.17 -0.83
CA ILE A 38 15.22 6.15 -2.27
C ILE A 38 16.00 7.26 -2.96
N ILE A 39 15.87 8.50 -2.46
CA ILE A 39 16.60 9.66 -2.98
C ILE A 39 18.12 9.44 -2.91
N LYS A 40 18.62 8.88 -1.80
CA LYS A 40 20.04 8.57 -1.63
C LYS A 40 20.52 7.48 -2.60
N ALA A 41 19.70 6.48 -2.91
CA ALA A 41 20.05 5.44 -3.86
C ALA A 41 20.13 6.01 -5.29
N GLU A 42 19.15 6.81 -5.69
CA GLU A 42 19.16 7.49 -6.99
C GLU A 42 20.35 8.45 -7.11
N THR A 43 20.60 9.26 -6.09
CA THR A 43 21.75 10.18 -6.07
C THR A 43 23.08 9.42 -6.06
N LYS A 44 23.15 8.27 -5.37
CA LYS A 44 24.36 7.44 -5.36
C LYS A 44 24.60 6.77 -6.70
N SER A 45 23.57 6.32 -7.42
CA SER A 45 23.74 5.77 -8.77
C SER A 45 24.30 6.80 -9.74
N LEU A 46 23.90 8.07 -9.63
CA LEU A 46 24.49 9.15 -10.43
C LEU A 46 25.97 9.39 -10.07
N ALA A 47 26.29 9.42 -8.76
CA ALA A 47 27.65 9.59 -8.29
C ALA A 47 28.56 8.36 -8.53
N ASP A 48 27.97 7.16 -8.58
CA ASP A 48 28.67 5.92 -8.94
C ASP A 48 28.84 5.80 -10.45
N ASP A 49 27.88 6.19 -11.30
CA ASP A 49 28.06 6.13 -12.76
C ASP A 49 29.23 7.00 -13.23
N ASP A 50 29.52 8.13 -12.55
CA ASP A 50 30.73 8.93 -12.79
C ASP A 50 32.04 8.22 -12.38
N ARG A 51 31.99 7.26 -11.46
CA ARG A 51 33.15 6.45 -11.00
C ARG A 51 33.23 5.07 -11.67
N ASP A 52 32.10 4.52 -12.08
CA ASP A 52 31.93 3.22 -12.70
C ASP A 52 32.28 3.26 -14.19
N LEU A 53 32.24 4.40 -14.87
CA LEU A 53 32.85 4.52 -16.21
C LEU A 53 34.35 4.16 -16.20
N ALA A 54 35.01 4.17 -15.05
CA ALA A 54 36.38 3.68 -14.86
C ALA A 54 36.48 2.25 -14.27
N GLY A 55 35.37 1.64 -13.81
CA GLY A 55 35.37 0.33 -13.12
C GLY A 55 34.46 -0.75 -13.73
N LYS A 56 33.61 -0.40 -14.70
CA LYS A 56 32.53 -1.23 -15.26
C LYS A 56 32.95 -1.97 -16.54
N ALA A 57 34.24 -2.31 -16.65
CA ALA A 57 34.74 -3.31 -17.58
C ALA A 57 34.76 -4.74 -17.00
N ASP A 58 34.59 -4.92 -15.68
CA ASP A 58 34.87 -6.20 -15.00
C ASP A 58 33.73 -6.83 -14.17
N ALA A 59 32.55 -6.21 -14.03
CA ALA A 59 31.56 -6.66 -13.03
C ALA A 59 30.17 -7.04 -13.58
N GLN A 60 30.09 -7.53 -14.82
CA GLN A 60 28.84 -8.04 -15.38
C GLN A 60 28.63 -9.53 -15.04
N ALA A 61 28.56 -9.87 -13.75
CA ALA A 61 28.10 -11.20 -13.27
C ALA A 61 27.74 -11.15 -11.78
N GLY A 62 26.45 -11.18 -11.43
CA GLY A 62 26.06 -11.56 -10.06
C GLY A 62 24.75 -10.99 -9.51
N TYR A 63 23.73 -11.87 -9.49
CA TYR A 63 22.67 -11.98 -8.48
C TYR A 63 21.52 -10.95 -8.45
N GLN A 64 20.31 -11.43 -8.80
CA GLN A 64 19.02 -10.92 -8.32
C GLN A 64 18.70 -11.50 -6.93
N PRO A 65 18.48 -10.68 -5.90
CA PRO A 65 17.85 -11.15 -4.66
C PRO A 65 16.32 -11.10 -4.78
N TYR A 66 15.67 -12.24 -4.58
CA TYR A 66 14.24 -12.30 -4.28
C TYR A 66 13.94 -11.53 -2.97
N PRO A 67 12.86 -10.73 -2.89
CA PRO A 67 12.49 -10.10 -1.63
C PRO A 67 11.91 -11.14 -0.63
N PRO A 68 12.28 -11.06 0.67
CA PRO A 68 11.74 -11.92 1.71
C PRO A 68 10.26 -11.61 1.97
N GLN A 69 9.43 -12.66 2.05
CA GLN A 69 8.02 -12.58 2.45
C GLN A 69 7.91 -12.10 3.90
N GLN A 70 7.14 -11.03 4.13
CA GLN A 70 6.79 -10.59 5.48
C GLN A 70 5.62 -11.42 6.03
N PRO A 71 5.65 -11.82 7.31
CA PRO A 71 4.64 -12.68 7.93
C PRO A 71 3.26 -12.00 7.96
N THR A 72 2.27 -12.68 7.38
CA THR A 72 0.85 -12.37 7.54
C THR A 72 0.49 -12.45 9.02
N GLN A 73 -0.08 -11.36 9.56
CA GLN A 73 -0.69 -11.35 10.89
C GLN A 73 -1.87 -12.33 10.89
N GLN A 74 -1.69 -13.47 11.54
CA GLN A 74 -2.71 -14.48 11.79
C GLN A 74 -3.73 -13.91 12.79
N ALA A 75 -4.98 -13.74 12.37
CA ALA A 75 -6.12 -13.69 13.28
C ALA A 75 -6.47 -15.13 13.73
N PRO A 76 -7.00 -15.35 14.94
CA PRO A 76 -6.92 -16.64 15.65
C PRO A 76 -7.75 -17.77 15.00
N GLN A 77 -7.13 -18.94 14.82
CA GLN A 77 -7.82 -20.23 14.63
C GLN A 77 -7.79 -20.99 15.97
N GLN A 78 -8.89 -21.56 16.49
CA GLN A 78 -9.32 -22.99 16.38
C GLN A 78 -10.36 -23.28 17.52
N PRO A 79 -11.25 -24.31 17.53
CA PRO A 79 -10.97 -25.76 17.32
C PRO A 79 -11.99 -26.61 16.51
N PRO A 80 -11.69 -27.90 16.24
CA PRO A 80 -12.31 -28.74 15.22
C PRO A 80 -13.50 -29.61 15.70
N TYR A 81 -14.29 -30.04 14.72
CA TYR A 81 -15.55 -30.79 14.70
C TYR A 81 -15.81 -31.85 15.79
N GLN A 82 -17.06 -31.90 16.28
CA GLN A 82 -17.76 -33.15 16.67
C GLN A 82 -19.11 -33.22 15.96
N GLY A 83 -19.41 -34.37 15.34
CA GLY A 83 -20.59 -34.57 14.53
C GLY A 83 -21.83 -34.97 15.32
N THR A 84 -22.98 -34.44 14.89
CA THR A 84 -24.27 -35.13 14.83
C THR A 84 -25.07 -34.57 13.65
N VAL A 85 -25.61 -35.49 12.86
CA VAL A 85 -26.43 -35.35 11.65
C VAL A 85 -27.69 -34.49 11.81
N GLN A 86 -28.05 -33.71 10.76
CA GLN A 86 -29.41 -33.64 10.18
C GLN A 86 -29.49 -32.60 9.03
N GLN A 87 -29.54 -33.09 7.79
CA GLN A 87 -30.06 -32.34 6.64
C GLN A 87 -31.59 -32.42 6.64
N PRO A 88 -32.34 -31.30 6.57
CA PRO A 88 -33.72 -31.33 6.12
C PRO A 88 -33.75 -31.42 4.57
N PRO A 89 -34.48 -32.37 3.98
CA PRO A 89 -34.58 -32.53 2.54
C PRO A 89 -35.68 -31.59 2.01
N TYR A 90 -35.32 -30.62 1.18
CA TYR A 90 -36.30 -29.97 0.30
C TYR A 90 -35.68 -29.76 -1.09
N GLN A 91 -35.93 -30.76 -1.94
CA GLN A 91 -36.00 -30.59 -3.39
C GLN A 91 -37.33 -29.90 -3.71
N GLY A 92 -37.30 -28.85 -4.53
CA GLY A 92 -38.51 -28.16 -4.96
C GLY A 92 -38.22 -27.08 -6.00
N THR A 93 -38.23 -27.48 -7.26
CA THR A 93 -38.57 -26.70 -8.48
C THR A 93 -38.03 -25.28 -8.64
N VAL A 94 -37.19 -25.11 -9.67
CA VAL A 94 -36.99 -23.86 -10.41
C VAL A 94 -38.33 -23.20 -10.79
N GLN A 95 -38.48 -21.90 -10.51
CA GLN A 95 -39.46 -21.05 -11.19
C GLN A 95 -38.85 -19.64 -11.35
N GLN A 96 -38.28 -19.41 -12.54
CA GLN A 96 -37.95 -18.08 -13.04
C GLN A 96 -39.25 -17.29 -13.25
N PRO A 97 -39.35 -16.02 -12.83
CA PRO A 97 -40.47 -15.18 -13.24
C PRO A 97 -40.41 -14.96 -14.77
N PRO A 98 -41.54 -15.06 -15.49
CA PRO A 98 -41.57 -14.93 -16.94
C PRO A 98 -41.33 -13.48 -17.37
N TYR A 99 -40.39 -13.28 -18.29
CA TYR A 99 -40.34 -12.09 -19.12
C TYR A 99 -41.53 -12.12 -20.08
N GLN A 100 -42.51 -11.23 -19.89
CA GLN A 100 -43.46 -10.87 -20.95
C GLN A 100 -43.24 -9.41 -21.34
N GLY A 101 -43.14 -9.22 -22.66
CA GLY A 101 -42.69 -7.99 -23.28
C GLY A 101 -43.79 -7.01 -23.68
N THR A 102 -43.29 -5.96 -24.34
CA THR A 102 -43.94 -5.01 -25.24
C THR A 102 -45.00 -4.07 -24.68
N VAL A 103 -44.64 -2.79 -24.55
CA VAL A 103 -45.06 -1.72 -25.47
C VAL A 103 -44.00 -0.60 -25.51
N GLN A 104 -43.68 -0.17 -26.72
CA GLN A 104 -42.86 1.00 -27.05
C GLN A 104 -43.56 2.28 -26.56
N GLN A 105 -42.81 3.24 -26.03
CA GLN A 105 -43.20 4.65 -26.15
C GLN A 105 -41.97 5.47 -26.59
N PRO A 106 -42.12 6.30 -27.62
CA PRO A 106 -41.03 6.74 -28.50
C PRO A 106 -40.07 7.72 -27.85
N VAL A 107 -38.85 7.68 -28.37
CA VAL A 107 -37.77 8.65 -28.18
C VAL A 107 -38.29 10.08 -28.41
N ALA A 108 -38.40 10.85 -27.33
CA ALA A 108 -38.52 12.30 -27.42
C ALA A 108 -37.10 12.88 -27.44
N ASP A 109 -36.73 13.33 -28.63
CA ASP A 109 -35.46 13.95 -28.99
C ASP A 109 -35.28 15.29 -28.24
N PRO A 110 -34.25 15.49 -27.38
CA PRO A 110 -34.04 16.77 -26.70
C PRO A 110 -33.46 17.86 -27.63
N VAL A 111 -33.31 17.62 -28.93
CA VAL A 111 -32.65 18.55 -29.87
C VAL A 111 -33.54 19.75 -30.27
N GLN A 112 -34.81 19.81 -29.87
CA GLN A 112 -35.67 20.99 -30.10
C GLN A 112 -35.53 22.13 -29.06
N ARG A 113 -34.76 21.95 -27.99
CA ARG A 113 -34.50 23.00 -26.97
C ARG A 113 -33.62 24.18 -27.43
N VAL A 114 -33.23 24.25 -28.70
CA VAL A 114 -32.25 25.25 -29.22
C VAL A 114 -32.82 26.06 -30.40
N ARG A 115 -34.15 26.28 -30.48
CA ARG A 115 -34.76 27.14 -31.52
C ARG A 115 -35.75 28.19 -31.02
N GLU A 116 -35.78 28.47 -29.73
CA GLU A 116 -36.51 29.61 -29.19
C GLU A 116 -35.55 30.56 -28.48
N ASN A 117 -34.84 31.39 -29.27
CA ASN A 117 -34.57 32.82 -29.02
C ASN A 117 -33.94 33.46 -30.25
#